data_AF-K1TEV5-F1
#
_entry.id   AF-K1TEV5-F1
#
_cell.length_a   1.000
_cell.length_b   1.000
_cell.length_c   1.000
_cell.angle_alpha   90.00
_cell.angle_beta   90.00
_cell.angle_gamma   90.00
#
_symmetry.space_group_name_H-M   'P 1'
#
loop_
_entity.id
_entity.type
_entity.pdbx_description
1 polymer ?
#
loop_
_entity_poly.entity_id
_entity_poly.type
_entity_poly.pdbx_seq_one_letter_code
_entity_poly.pdbx_strand_id
1 'polypeptide(L)'
;MKRYFILAIILLSGTATASAQEFLTINPDVRTAGMANASVATTGGAYSVFQNAASSLFSHNLFEVGFSYSPWMRDVKKGYDLMAFGGFYSFNHKHSISFGTRFYREPKLSPDDEDYPFIPKDENNNPIVGIEAFRPLSVSADLAYSYRIGRYLGLSVTARYIRSSYGELFTNNALGFMSRHTRGF
;
A
#
# COMPACT_ATOMS: atom_id res chain seq x y z
N MET A 1 24.79 -4.03 31.24
CA MET A 1 23.38 -3.81 30.86
C MET A 1 23.23 -2.95 29.59
N LYS A 2 23.81 -3.36 28.43
CA LYS A 2 23.74 -2.54 27.18
C LYS A 2 23.54 -3.35 25.89
N ARG A 3 23.25 -4.65 25.96
CA ARG A 3 23.13 -5.52 24.77
C ARG A 3 21.69 -5.89 24.38
N TYR A 4 20.72 -5.64 25.24
CA TYR A 4 19.31 -6.00 24.99
C TYR A 4 18.47 -4.90 24.31
N PHE A 5 18.97 -3.66 24.25
CA PHE A 5 18.22 -2.55 23.66
C PHE A 5 18.21 -2.55 22.12
N ILE A 6 19.19 -3.20 21.48
CA ILE A 6 19.26 -3.30 20.01
C ILE A 6 18.31 -4.39 19.49
N LEU A 7 17.97 -5.40 20.31
CA LEU A 7 17.06 -6.47 19.91
C LEU A 7 15.57 -6.05 19.91
N ALA A 8 15.20 -5.04 20.72
CA ALA A 8 13.81 -4.62 20.88
C ALA A 8 13.26 -3.79 19.71
N ILE A 9 14.12 -3.13 18.92
CA ILE A 9 13.70 -2.32 17.75
C ILE A 9 13.41 -3.18 16.51
N ILE A 10 13.86 -4.45 16.51
CA ILE A 10 13.68 -5.37 15.36
C ILE A 10 12.31 -6.06 15.38
N LEU A 11 11.52 -5.98 16.47
CA LEU A 11 10.31 -6.81 16.66
C LEU A 11 8.98 -6.05 16.66
N LEU A 12 8.96 -4.72 16.50
CA LEU A 12 7.70 -3.96 16.46
C LEU A 12 7.22 -3.74 15.01
N SER A 13 7.05 -4.82 14.24
CA SER A 13 6.24 -4.80 13.02
C SER A 13 4.77 -5.05 13.39
N GLY A 14 4.15 -4.07 14.06
CA GLY A 14 2.72 -4.10 14.31
C GLY A 14 1.97 -3.70 13.05
N THR A 15 1.55 -4.67 12.24
CA THR A 15 0.51 -4.42 11.24
C THR A 15 -0.80 -4.24 12.00
N ALA A 16 -1.32 -3.02 12.07
CA ALA A 16 -2.68 -2.80 12.54
C ALA A 16 -3.65 -3.53 11.59
N THR A 17 -4.14 -4.68 12.04
CA THR A 17 -5.22 -5.44 11.41
C THR A 17 -6.55 -4.74 11.71
N ALA A 18 -6.85 -3.68 10.96
CA ALA A 18 -8.24 -3.39 10.61
C ALA A 18 -8.46 -4.08 9.27
N SER A 19 -9.30 -5.13 9.24
CA SER A 19 -9.78 -5.85 8.05
C SER A 19 -8.96 -5.57 6.78
N ALA A 20 -7.86 -6.31 6.65
CA ALA A 20 -6.82 -6.17 5.66
C ALA A 20 -7.38 -5.84 4.27
N GLN A 21 -7.21 -4.61 3.86
CA GLN A 21 -7.61 -4.17 2.55
C GLN A 21 -6.69 -4.83 1.51
N GLU A 22 -7.21 -5.85 0.81
CA GLU A 22 -6.46 -6.69 -0.14
C GLU A 22 -5.67 -5.87 -1.17
N PHE A 23 -6.14 -4.65 -1.51
CA PHE A 23 -5.45 -3.78 -2.45
C PHE A 23 -4.00 -3.46 -2.05
N LEU A 24 -3.66 -3.47 -0.75
CA LEU A 24 -2.29 -3.18 -0.29
C LEU A 24 -1.29 -4.26 -0.72
N THR A 25 -1.79 -5.47 -1.01
CA THR A 25 -0.98 -6.59 -1.51
C THR A 25 -0.73 -6.51 -3.01
N ILE A 26 -1.57 -5.77 -3.74
CA ILE A 26 -1.40 -5.60 -5.18
C ILE A 26 -0.15 -4.76 -5.42
N ASN A 27 0.79 -5.32 -6.18
CA ASN A 27 2.05 -4.65 -6.46
C ASN A 27 1.86 -3.57 -7.53
N PRO A 28 2.07 -2.28 -7.22
CA PRO A 28 1.94 -1.21 -8.21
C PRO A 28 3.15 -1.09 -9.12
N ASP A 29 4.25 -1.76 -8.80
CA ASP A 29 5.51 -1.67 -9.54
C ASP A 29 5.61 -2.81 -10.57
N VAL A 30 5.58 -2.45 -11.85
CA VAL A 30 5.67 -3.39 -12.97
C VAL A 30 7.02 -4.12 -12.98
N ARG A 31 8.11 -3.49 -12.52
CA ARG A 31 9.44 -4.10 -12.50
C ARG A 31 9.48 -5.28 -11.54
N THR A 32 9.06 -5.06 -10.29
CA THR A 32 9.02 -6.14 -9.30
C THR A 32 7.90 -7.12 -9.58
N ALA A 33 6.78 -6.69 -10.16
CA ALA A 33 5.70 -7.59 -10.60
C ALA A 33 6.19 -8.58 -11.68
N GLY A 34 6.95 -8.11 -12.68
CA GLY A 34 7.58 -8.97 -13.68
C GLY A 34 8.63 -9.93 -13.11
N MET A 35 9.19 -9.62 -11.94
CA MET A 35 10.10 -10.50 -11.18
C MET A 35 9.35 -11.42 -10.20
N ALA A 36 8.10 -11.80 -10.50
CA ALA A 36 7.26 -12.60 -9.61
C ALA A 36 7.06 -11.98 -8.22
N ASN A 37 6.89 -10.65 -8.16
CA ASN A 37 6.78 -9.86 -6.92
C ASN A 37 8.01 -9.95 -6.00
N ALA A 38 9.18 -10.29 -6.54
CA ALA A 38 10.44 -10.21 -5.80
C ALA A 38 10.82 -8.73 -5.60
N SER A 39 10.47 -8.15 -4.45
CA SER A 39 10.64 -6.71 -4.15
C SER A 39 11.47 -6.42 -2.89
N VAL A 40 11.83 -7.46 -2.13
CA VAL A 40 12.51 -7.32 -0.82
C VAL A 40 13.99 -6.97 -0.97
N ALA A 41 14.65 -7.51 -2.00
CA ALA A 41 16.10 -7.36 -2.23
C ALA A 41 16.41 -6.78 -3.61
N THR A 42 15.51 -5.98 -4.18
CA THR A 42 15.72 -5.29 -5.45
C THR A 42 16.33 -3.92 -5.26
N THR A 43 16.99 -3.40 -6.30
CA THR A 43 17.46 -2.01 -6.34
C THR A 43 16.28 -1.06 -6.10
N GLY A 44 16.48 -0.06 -5.25
CA GLY A 44 15.45 0.93 -4.95
C GLY A 44 15.03 1.73 -6.19
N GLY A 45 13.71 1.88 -6.35
CA GLY A 45 13.06 2.75 -7.34
C GLY A 45 11.90 3.55 -6.71
N ALA A 46 11.12 4.23 -7.53
CA ALA A 46 10.01 5.09 -7.08
C ALA A 46 9.03 4.41 -6.11
N TYR A 47 8.76 3.12 -6.30
CA TYR A 47 7.79 2.36 -5.52
C TYR A 47 8.37 1.70 -4.25
N SER A 48 9.62 2.01 -3.89
CA SER A 48 10.30 1.37 -2.74
C SER A 48 9.51 1.49 -1.43
N VAL A 49 8.81 2.62 -1.22
CA VAL A 49 7.99 2.88 -0.02
C VAL A 49 6.92 1.79 0.23
N PHE A 50 6.41 1.19 -0.84
CA PHE A 50 5.32 0.23 -0.82
C PHE A 50 5.77 -1.18 -0.47
N GLN A 51 6.99 -1.50 -0.90
CA GLN A 51 7.63 -2.79 -0.75
C GLN A 51 8.71 -2.64 0.32
N ASN A 52 9.95 -2.31 -0.04
CA ASN A 52 11.03 -2.11 0.89
C ASN A 52 11.63 -0.70 0.82
N ALA A 53 11.23 0.19 1.74
CA ALA A 53 11.71 1.58 1.76
C ALA A 53 13.24 1.66 1.92
N ALA A 54 13.87 0.73 2.66
CA ALA A 54 15.32 0.69 2.82
C ALA A 54 16.09 0.48 1.51
N SER A 55 15.46 -0.07 0.47
CA SER A 55 16.09 -0.23 -0.85
C SER A 55 16.39 1.10 -1.54
N SER A 56 15.64 2.17 -1.23
CA SER A 56 15.87 3.52 -1.76
C SER A 56 17.25 4.08 -1.41
N LEU A 57 17.82 3.65 -0.27
CA LEU A 57 19.18 4.02 0.13
C LEU A 57 20.25 3.49 -0.84
N PHE A 58 19.95 2.44 -1.60
CA PHE A 58 20.86 1.79 -2.53
C PHE A 58 20.47 2.01 -3.99
N SER A 59 19.59 2.99 -4.25
CA SER A 59 19.29 3.39 -5.63
C SER A 59 20.48 4.10 -6.27
N HIS A 60 20.59 3.99 -7.60
CA HIS A 60 21.55 4.77 -8.39
C HIS A 60 21.15 6.25 -8.49
N ASN A 61 19.86 6.56 -8.33
CA ASN A 61 19.32 7.90 -8.44
C ASN A 61 19.18 8.57 -7.06
N LEU A 62 19.42 9.88 -6.98
CA LEU A 62 19.15 10.67 -5.77
C LEU A 62 17.65 10.95 -5.59
N PHE A 63 16.89 10.96 -6.67
CA PHE A 63 15.46 11.22 -6.65
C PHE A 63 14.79 10.39 -7.74
N GLU A 64 13.64 9.81 -7.42
CA GLU A 64 12.81 9.11 -8.40
C GLU A 64 11.35 9.22 -8.00
N VAL A 65 10.48 9.39 -8.98
CA VAL A 65 9.02 9.36 -8.83
C VAL A 65 8.42 8.49 -9.92
N GLY A 66 7.27 7.89 -9.61
CA GLY A 66 6.59 6.96 -10.49
C GLY A 66 5.10 7.00 -10.25
N PHE A 67 4.35 6.81 -11.33
CA PHE A 67 2.91 6.70 -11.32
C PHE A 67 2.52 5.43 -12.09
N SER A 68 1.64 4.61 -11.51
CA SER A 68 1.12 3.41 -12.15
C SER A 68 -0.39 3.33 -12.05
N TYR A 69 -0.97 2.72 -13.09
CA TYR A 69 -2.38 2.43 -13.19
C TYR A 69 -2.55 0.97 -13.61
N SER A 70 -3.16 0.19 -12.73
CA SER A 70 -3.38 -1.24 -12.91
C SER A 70 -4.88 -1.52 -12.83
N PRO A 71 -5.56 -1.75 -13.96
CA PRO A 71 -6.94 -2.24 -13.91
C PRO A 71 -6.91 -3.68 -13.37
N TRP A 72 -7.66 -3.96 -12.31
CA TRP A 72 -7.64 -5.26 -11.63
C TRP A 72 -8.80 -6.13 -12.11
N MET A 73 -8.51 -7.38 -12.45
CA MET A 73 -9.52 -8.42 -12.67
C MET A 73 -10.62 -8.11 -13.71
N ARG A 74 -10.28 -7.39 -14.79
CA ARG A 74 -11.24 -6.94 -15.82
C ARG A 74 -12.09 -8.06 -16.42
N ASP A 75 -11.56 -9.28 -16.49
CA ASP A 75 -12.21 -10.43 -17.10
C ASP A 75 -13.20 -11.13 -16.16
N VAL A 76 -13.06 -10.96 -14.84
CA VAL A 76 -13.96 -11.56 -13.83
C VAL A 76 -15.00 -10.55 -13.36
N LYS A 77 -14.57 -9.32 -13.02
CA LYS A 77 -15.46 -8.23 -12.62
C LYS A 77 -14.94 -6.88 -13.13
N LYS A 78 -15.76 -6.18 -13.92
CA LYS A 78 -15.42 -4.85 -14.45
C LYS A 78 -15.54 -3.80 -13.34
N GLY A 79 -14.59 -2.86 -13.29
CA GLY A 79 -14.69 -1.65 -12.47
C GLY A 79 -13.74 -1.55 -11.28
N TYR A 80 -12.89 -2.56 -11.05
CA TYR A 80 -11.78 -2.45 -10.10
C TYR A 80 -10.56 -1.79 -10.74
N ASP A 81 -10.10 -0.69 -10.14
CA ASP A 81 -8.92 0.02 -10.59
C ASP A 81 -8.00 0.39 -9.43
N LEU A 82 -6.69 0.16 -9.62
CA LEU A 82 -5.64 0.57 -8.70
C LEU A 82 -4.77 1.63 -9.35
N MET A 83 -4.70 2.80 -8.74
CA MET A 83 -3.73 3.83 -9.06
C MET A 83 -2.71 3.89 -7.93
N ALA A 84 -1.43 4.03 -8.27
CA ALA A 84 -0.40 4.24 -7.27
C ALA A 84 0.60 5.28 -7.71
N PHE A 85 1.03 6.10 -6.76
CA PHE A 85 2.04 7.12 -6.94
C PHE A 85 3.10 6.93 -5.86
N GLY A 86 4.36 6.88 -6.23
CA GLY A 86 5.46 6.68 -5.30
C GLY A 86 6.65 7.53 -5.67
N GLY A 87 7.46 7.85 -4.67
CA GLY A 87 8.75 8.46 -4.91
C GLY A 87 9.67 8.37 -3.71
N PHE A 88 10.93 8.67 -3.94
CA PHE A 88 11.91 8.83 -2.87
C PHE A 88 12.92 9.93 -3.21
N TYR A 89 13.51 10.47 -2.16
CA TYR A 89 14.60 11.43 -2.20
C TYR A 89 15.70 11.01 -1.22
N SER A 90 16.86 10.65 -1.77
CA SER A 90 18.06 10.27 -1.06
C SER A 90 19.01 11.46 -0.94
N PHE A 91 19.46 11.76 0.28
CA PHE A 91 20.37 12.87 0.55
C PHE A 91 21.53 12.45 1.46
N ASN A 92 22.65 13.16 1.31
CA ASN A 92 23.87 12.96 2.09
C ASN A 92 24.41 11.51 2.11
N HIS A 93 24.07 10.72 1.07
CA HIS A 93 24.48 9.31 0.88
C HIS A 93 24.15 8.34 2.03
N LYS A 94 23.38 8.79 3.03
CA LYS A 94 23.06 8.04 4.24
C LYS A 94 21.58 8.08 4.59
N HIS A 95 20.83 9.05 4.08
CA HIS A 95 19.43 9.25 4.41
C HIS A 95 18.59 9.16 3.15
N SER A 96 17.38 8.61 3.28
CA SER A 96 16.38 8.66 2.22
C SER A 96 15.01 8.84 2.84
N ILE A 97 14.22 9.72 2.23
CA ILE A 97 12.80 9.86 2.54
C ILE A 97 12.03 9.28 1.36
N SER A 98 11.08 8.41 1.62
CA SER A 98 10.20 7.84 0.60
C SER A 98 8.75 8.14 0.93
N PHE A 99 7.94 8.39 -0.08
CA PHE A 99 6.52 8.65 0.08
C PHE A 99 5.75 7.93 -1.01
N GLY A 100 4.50 7.62 -0.74
CA GLY A 100 3.62 7.08 -1.77
C GLY A 100 2.17 7.07 -1.36
N THR A 101 1.29 7.02 -2.35
CA THR A 101 -0.13 6.83 -2.16
C THR A 101 -0.68 5.79 -3.12
N ARG A 102 -1.70 5.06 -2.68
CA ARG A 102 -2.46 4.15 -3.52
C ARG A 102 -3.93 4.50 -3.40
N PHE A 103 -4.62 4.50 -4.54
CA PHE A 103 -6.05 4.63 -4.64
C PHE A 103 -6.58 3.35 -5.24
N TYR A 104 -7.39 2.65 -4.46
CA TYR A 104 -8.11 1.47 -4.91
C TYR A 104 -9.58 1.82 -5.00
N ARG A 105 -10.13 1.56 -6.17
CA ARG A 105 -11.49 1.94 -6.50
C ARG A 105 -12.25 0.69 -6.89
N GLU A 106 -13.42 0.55 -6.31
CA GLU A 106 -14.31 -0.58 -6.53
C GLU A 106 -15.41 -0.20 -7.53
N PRO A 107 -16.05 -1.18 -8.20
CA PRO A 107 -17.21 -0.93 -9.04
C PRO A 107 -18.33 -0.27 -8.23
N LYS A 108 -19.20 0.48 -8.91
CA LYS A 108 -20.39 1.04 -8.28
C LYS A 108 -21.26 -0.13 -7.81
N LEU A 109 -21.67 -0.10 -6.55
CA LEU A 109 -22.71 -0.99 -6.07
C LEU A 109 -24.03 -0.45 -6.59
N SER A 110 -24.61 -1.16 -7.56
CA SER A 110 -25.87 -0.79 -8.19
C SER A 110 -26.94 -1.78 -7.72
N PRO A 111 -28.10 -1.33 -7.20
CA PRO A 111 -29.18 -2.21 -6.72
C PRO A 111 -29.75 -3.17 -7.79
N ASP A 112 -29.43 -2.88 -9.04
CA ASP A 112 -29.81 -3.53 -10.28
C ASP A 112 -28.81 -4.59 -10.79
N ASP A 113 -27.62 -4.70 -10.18
CA ASP A 113 -26.64 -5.75 -10.52
C ASP A 113 -26.94 -7.07 -9.76
N GLU A 114 -27.19 -8.16 -10.49
CA GLU A 114 -27.44 -9.52 -9.95
C GLU A 114 -26.26 -10.09 -9.13
N ASP A 115 -25.09 -9.47 -9.21
CA ASP A 115 -23.82 -9.97 -8.68
C ASP A 115 -23.54 -9.59 -7.21
N TYR A 116 -24.46 -8.86 -6.55
CA TYR A 116 -24.36 -8.46 -5.14
C TYR A 116 -25.55 -8.97 -4.30
N PRO A 117 -25.46 -10.19 -3.72
CA PRO A 117 -26.56 -10.86 -3.00
C PRO A 117 -26.87 -10.26 -1.62
N PHE A 118 -26.32 -9.10 -1.26
CA PHE A 118 -26.42 -8.52 0.08
C PHE A 118 -27.24 -7.21 0.15
N ILE A 119 -27.98 -6.88 -0.91
CA ILE A 119 -28.97 -5.80 -0.85
C ILE A 119 -30.30 -6.45 -0.47
N PRO A 120 -30.87 -6.17 0.72
CA PRO A 120 -32.17 -6.71 1.10
C PRO A 120 -33.23 -6.24 0.09
N LYS A 121 -33.88 -7.19 -0.57
CA LYS A 121 -34.98 -6.93 -1.51
C LYS A 121 -36.33 -7.12 -0.81
N ASP A 122 -37.35 -6.41 -1.25
CA ASP A 122 -38.72 -6.60 -0.79
C ASP A 122 -39.32 -7.88 -1.38
N GLU A 123 -40.53 -8.20 -0.94
CA GLU A 123 -41.33 -9.32 -1.44
C GLU A 123 -41.62 -9.23 -2.96
N ASN A 124 -41.42 -8.04 -3.57
CA ASN A 124 -41.58 -7.78 -5.00
C ASN A 124 -40.23 -7.76 -5.76
N ASN A 125 -39.14 -8.20 -5.11
CA ASN A 125 -37.78 -8.23 -5.65
C ASN A 125 -37.20 -6.84 -6.00
N ASN A 126 -37.79 -5.76 -5.49
CA ASN A 126 -37.22 -4.42 -5.54
C ASN A 126 -36.25 -4.23 -4.37
N PRO A 127 -35.12 -3.55 -4.56
CA PRO A 127 -34.19 -3.25 -3.46
C PRO A 127 -34.88 -2.38 -2.39
N ILE A 128 -35.02 -2.89 -1.16
CA ILE A 128 -35.46 -2.08 -0.02
C ILE A 128 -34.25 -1.30 0.44
N VAL A 129 -34.24 0.02 0.17
CA VAL A 129 -33.62 1.13 0.91
C VAL A 129 -32.91 2.14 -0.02
N GLY A 130 -33.03 3.42 0.34
CA GLY A 130 -32.38 4.58 -0.30
C GLY A 130 -30.86 4.61 -0.12
N ILE A 131 -30.17 3.59 -0.64
CA ILE A 131 -28.72 3.58 -0.78
C ILE A 131 -28.44 4.17 -2.17
N GLU A 132 -28.13 5.46 -2.22
CA GLU A 132 -27.54 6.05 -3.42
C GLU A 132 -26.35 5.21 -3.85
N ALA A 133 -26.25 4.86 -5.13
CA ALA A 133 -25.21 4.02 -5.71
C ALA A 133 -23.81 4.45 -5.24
N PHE A 134 -23.30 3.82 -4.18
CA PHE A 134 -22.06 4.22 -3.56
C PHE A 134 -20.89 3.56 -4.29
N ARG A 135 -19.80 4.30 -4.45
CA ARG A 135 -18.57 3.79 -5.03
C ARG A 135 -17.51 3.69 -3.93
N PRO A 136 -17.20 2.50 -3.42
CA PRO A 136 -16.15 2.34 -2.43
C PRO A 136 -14.81 2.85 -2.95
N LEU A 137 -14.18 3.68 -2.13
CA LEU A 137 -12.85 4.22 -2.37
C LEU A 137 -12.00 3.94 -1.14
N SER A 138 -10.89 3.27 -1.38
CA SER A 138 -9.92 2.97 -0.35
C SER A 138 -8.59 3.58 -0.73
N VAL A 139 -8.01 4.34 0.19
CA VAL A 139 -6.82 5.15 -0.02
C VAL A 139 -5.78 4.78 1.02
N SER A 140 -4.52 4.64 0.59
CA SER A 140 -3.38 4.56 1.49
C SER A 140 -2.42 5.70 1.23
N ALA A 141 -1.86 6.27 2.29
CA ALA A 141 -0.74 7.20 2.26
C ALA A 141 0.41 6.63 3.11
N ASP A 142 1.56 6.47 2.48
CA ASP A 142 2.76 5.89 3.06
C ASP A 142 3.87 6.93 3.10
N LEU A 143 4.55 7.03 4.23
CA LEU A 143 5.73 7.85 4.43
C LEU A 143 6.79 7.04 5.13
N ALA A 144 8.00 7.01 4.58
CA ALA A 144 9.10 6.25 5.12
C ALA A 144 10.36 7.10 5.25
N TYR A 145 11.12 6.81 6.29
CA TYR A 145 12.46 7.32 6.49
C TYR A 145 13.44 6.16 6.56
N SER A 146 14.52 6.27 5.81
CA SER A 146 15.56 5.24 5.70
C SER A 146 16.92 5.82 6.08
N TYR A 147 17.70 5.03 6.81
CA TYR A 147 19.04 5.37 7.26
C TYR A 147 20.05 4.25 6.97
N ARG A 148 21.19 4.62 6.39
CA ARG A 148 22.30 3.71 6.10
C ARG A 148 23.25 3.66 7.31
N ILE A 149 23.33 2.50 7.95
CA ILE A 149 24.19 2.25 9.13
C ILE A 149 25.62 1.90 8.71
N GLY A 150 25.78 1.17 7.60
CA GLY A 150 27.09 0.74 7.10
C GLY A 150 27.15 0.74 5.58
N ARG A 151 28.29 0.30 5.01
CA ARG A 151 28.48 0.24 3.54
C ARG A 151 27.43 -0.64 2.86
N TYR A 152 27.00 -1.69 3.54
CA TYR A 152 26.07 -2.69 3.00
C TYR A 152 24.79 -2.82 3.81
N LEU A 153 24.51 -1.99 4.82
CA LEU A 153 23.32 -2.17 5.67
C LEU A 153 22.53 -0.87 5.78
N GLY A 154 21.24 -0.95 5.45
CA GLY A 154 20.27 0.13 5.64
C GLY A 154 19.05 -0.35 6.42
N LEU A 155 18.50 0.54 7.24
CA LEU A 155 17.23 0.37 7.94
C LEU A 155 16.23 1.40 7.44
N SER A 156 14.95 1.09 7.55
CA SER A 156 13.87 2.03 7.27
C SER A 156 12.70 1.83 8.21
N VAL A 157 12.04 2.91 8.56
CA VAL A 157 10.76 2.93 9.26
C VAL A 157 9.73 3.57 8.34
N THR A 158 8.60 2.91 8.17
CA THR A 158 7.48 3.35 7.33
C THR A 158 6.24 3.51 8.19
N ALA A 159 5.61 4.67 8.11
CA ALA A 159 4.27 4.92 8.62
C ALA A 159 3.28 4.86 7.46
N ARG A 160 2.17 4.15 7.66
CA ARG A 160 1.10 3.96 6.67
C ARG A 160 -0.21 4.39 7.28
N TYR A 161 -0.90 5.30 6.62
CA TYR A 161 -2.28 5.66 6.93
C TYR A 161 -3.20 5.06 5.87
N ILE A 162 -4.21 4.32 6.30
CA ILE A 162 -5.21 3.70 5.42
C ILE A 162 -6.56 4.27 5.79
N ARG A 163 -7.31 4.70 4.78
CA ARG A 163 -8.69 5.12 4.91
C ARG A 163 -9.52 4.39 3.88
N SER A 164 -10.51 3.63 4.34
CA SER A 164 -11.48 2.96 3.47
C SER A 164 -12.88 3.48 3.79
N SER A 165 -13.60 3.91 2.76
CA SER A 165 -14.99 4.37 2.88
C SER A 165 -15.88 3.44 2.06
N TYR A 166 -16.87 2.83 2.73
CA TYR A 166 -17.82 1.86 2.16
C TYR A 166 -19.27 2.36 2.15
N GLY A 167 -19.49 3.68 2.29
CA GLY A 167 -20.80 4.32 2.35
C GLY A 167 -20.93 5.17 3.62
N GLU A 168 -22.04 5.90 3.75
CA GLU A 168 -22.28 6.84 4.87
C GLU A 168 -22.25 6.20 6.27
N LEU A 169 -22.22 4.86 6.36
CA LEU A 169 -22.32 4.12 7.62
C LEU A 169 -21.03 3.41 8.05
N PHE A 170 -20.03 3.26 7.17
CA PHE A 170 -18.82 2.47 7.46
C PHE A 170 -17.55 3.14 6.92
N THR A 171 -16.87 3.90 7.79
CA THR A 171 -15.52 4.43 7.56
C THR A 171 -14.55 3.76 8.50
N ASN A 172 -13.50 3.15 7.96
CA ASN A 172 -12.43 2.54 8.75
C ASN A 172 -11.11 3.28 8.49
N ASN A 173 -10.42 3.63 9.57
CA ASN A 173 -9.09 4.23 9.54
C ASN A 173 -8.09 3.30 10.23
N ALA A 174 -6.92 3.13 9.64
CA ALA A 174 -5.83 2.36 10.24
C ALA A 174 -4.50 3.10 10.12
N LEU A 175 -3.68 2.99 11.15
CA LEU A 175 -2.29 3.42 11.18
C LEU A 175 -1.41 2.19 11.35
N GLY A 176 -0.53 1.95 10.38
CA GLY A 176 0.45 0.87 10.41
C GLY A 176 1.86 1.40 10.51
N PHE A 177 2.72 0.69 11.25
CA PHE A 177 4.16 0.94 11.28
C PHE A 177 4.91 -0.29 10.80
N MET A 178 5.88 -0.09 9.90
CA MET A 178 6.68 -1.15 9.32
C MET A 178 8.16 -0.79 9.40
N SER A 179 8.96 -1.64 10.04
CA SER A 179 10.41 -1.55 10.05
C SER A 179 10.99 -2.58 9.08
N ARG A 180 11.94 -2.18 8.23
CA ARG A 180 12.63 -3.07 7.29
C ARG A 180 14.12 -2.81 7.28
N HIS A 181 14.89 -3.86 7.04
CA HIS A 181 16.33 -3.78 6.81
C HIS A 181 16.66 -4.28 5.40
N THR A 182 17.73 -3.76 4.79
CA THR A 182 18.22 -4.30 3.53
C THR A 182 19.74 -4.34 3.49
N ARG A 183 20.26 -5.33 2.75
CA ARG A 183 21.69 -5.50 2.53
C ARG A 183 22.03 -5.13 1.09
N GLY A 184 22.95 -4.18 0.90
CA GLY A 184 23.46 -3.84 -0.44
C GLY A 184 24.42 -4.93 -0.94
N PHE A 185 24.26 -5.33 -2.20
CA PHE A 185 25.20 -6.20 -2.92
C PHE A 185 26.17 -5.37 -3.75
#